data_AF-A0A6I6F883-F1
#
_entry.id   AF-A0A6I6F883-F1
#
_cell.length_a   1.000
_cell.length_b   1.000
_cell.length_c   1.000
_cell.angle_alpha   90.00
_cell.angle_beta   90.00
_cell.angle_gamma   90.00
#
_symmetry.space_group_name_H-M   'P 1'
#
loop_
_entity.id
_entity.type
_entity.pdbx_description
1 polymer ?
#
loop_
_entity_poly.entity_id
_entity_poly.type
_entity_poly.pdbx_seq_one_letter_code
_entity_poly.pdbx_strand_id
1 'polypeptide(L)'
;MALRQIRLFDDEILRKKSKPVEIVDDRIRQILSDMAETMYNTENGGGLAAPQVGILKRLVVLDMGQGLVKLVNPKIIKEEGTQEVTEGCLSIPNTWGKLKRPAKVTVQALNENGEEIILTGTGDLAKCFCHEIDHLDGILFTDLVTEYIR
;
A
#
# COMPACT_ATOMS: atom_id res chain seq x y z
N MET A 1 -16.16 -2.81 -13.25
CA MET A 1 -15.30 -2.89 -12.05
C MET A 1 -16.22 -2.84 -10.84
N ALA A 2 -15.77 -3.31 -9.69
CA ALA A 2 -16.62 -3.41 -8.49
C ALA A 2 -15.90 -2.88 -7.25
N LEU A 3 -16.61 -2.10 -6.44
CA LEU A 3 -16.14 -1.65 -5.14
C LEU A 3 -15.96 -2.85 -4.21
N ARG A 4 -14.80 -2.90 -3.55
CA ARG A 4 -14.47 -3.91 -2.54
C ARG A 4 -14.71 -3.32 -1.15
N GLN A 5 -15.14 -4.17 -0.23
CA GLN A 5 -15.25 -3.78 1.18
C GLN A 5 -13.84 -3.68 1.78
N ILE A 6 -13.51 -2.51 2.33
CA ILE A 6 -12.28 -2.32 3.10
C ILE A 6 -12.43 -3.01 4.46
N ARG A 7 -11.42 -3.80 4.83
CA ARG A 7 -11.30 -4.49 6.12
C ARG A 7 -10.77 -3.53 7.16
N LEU A 8 -11.37 -3.58 8.34
CA LEU A 8 -11.02 -2.74 9.49
C LEU A 8 -10.05 -3.46 10.42
N PHE A 9 -9.43 -2.71 11.34
CA PHE A 9 -8.31 -3.14 12.19
C PHE A 9 -8.55 -4.40 13.05
N ASP A 10 -9.80 -4.79 13.25
CA ASP A 10 -10.23 -5.98 13.98
C ASP A 10 -10.19 -7.26 13.11
N ASP A 11 -10.05 -7.13 11.79
CA ASP A 11 -9.91 -8.25 10.88
C ASP A 11 -8.48 -8.80 10.86
N GLU A 12 -8.32 -10.04 11.31
CA GLU A 12 -7.04 -10.76 11.34
C GLU A 12 -6.34 -10.84 9.98
N ILE A 13 -7.07 -10.68 8.87
CA ILE A 13 -6.47 -10.69 7.53
C ILE A 13 -5.42 -9.60 7.35
N LEU A 14 -5.57 -8.48 8.04
CA LEU A 14 -4.61 -7.35 8.01
C LEU A 14 -3.27 -7.69 8.66
N ARG A 15 -3.22 -8.77 9.45
CA ARG A 15 -2.00 -9.27 10.12
C ARG A 15 -1.35 -10.44 9.38
N LYS A 16 -1.94 -10.91 8.28
CA LYS A 16 -1.44 -12.07 7.52
C LYS A 16 -0.48 -11.63 6.41
N LYS A 17 0.60 -12.38 6.25
CA LYS A 17 1.54 -12.17 5.12
C LYS A 17 0.90 -12.56 3.79
N SER A 18 1.00 -11.66 2.84
CA SER A 18 0.51 -11.85 1.48
C SER A 18 1.41 -12.76 0.66
N LYS A 19 0.79 -13.60 -0.18
CA LYS A 19 1.52 -14.51 -1.06
C LYS A 19 1.98 -13.79 -2.33
N PRO A 20 3.19 -14.11 -2.85
CA PRO A 20 3.60 -13.64 -4.18
C PRO A 20 2.61 -14.04 -5.27
N VAL A 21 2.53 -13.23 -6.31
CA VAL A 21 1.78 -13.49 -7.53
C VAL A 21 2.73 -14.09 -8.56
N GLU A 22 2.48 -15.33 -8.95
CA GLU A 22 3.34 -16.04 -9.91
C GLU A 22 3.11 -15.60 -11.36
N ILE A 23 1.84 -15.31 -11.72
CA ILE A 23 1.43 -14.94 -13.08
C ILE A 23 0.50 -13.73 -13.01
N VAL A 24 0.76 -12.71 -13.82
CA VAL A 24 -0.09 -11.52 -13.97
C VAL A 24 -1.11 -11.74 -15.09
N ASP A 25 -2.21 -12.39 -14.72
CA ASP A 25 -3.34 -12.69 -15.60
C ASP A 25 -4.44 -11.60 -15.54
N ASP A 26 -5.53 -11.83 -16.28
CA ASP A 26 -6.69 -10.92 -16.29
C ASP A 26 -7.36 -10.80 -14.92
N ARG A 27 -7.27 -11.84 -14.07
CA ARG A 27 -7.80 -11.80 -12.72
C ARG A 27 -6.99 -10.85 -11.85
N ILE A 28 -5.66 -10.86 -11.96
CA ILE A 28 -4.80 -9.90 -11.26
C ILE A 28 -5.08 -8.47 -11.73
N ARG A 29 -5.20 -8.25 -13.05
CA ARG A 29 -5.59 -6.95 -13.62
C ARG A 29 -6.94 -6.48 -13.10
N GLN A 30 -7.93 -7.37 -13.01
CA GLN A 30 -9.25 -7.03 -12.48
C GLN A 30 -9.18 -6.65 -10.99
N ILE A 31 -8.41 -7.39 -10.18
CA ILE A 31 -8.23 -7.07 -8.76
C ILE A 31 -7.59 -5.69 -8.58
N LEU A 32 -6.53 -5.39 -9.32
CA LEU A 32 -5.87 -4.07 -9.27
C LEU A 32 -6.84 -2.95 -9.68
N SER A 33 -7.65 -3.18 -10.71
CA SER A 33 -8.67 -2.22 -11.15
C SER A 33 -9.75 -2.00 -10.08
N ASP A 34 -10.30 -3.06 -9.49
CA ASP A 34 -11.27 -2.97 -8.40
C ASP A 34 -10.69 -2.26 -7.16
N MET A 35 -9.43 -2.52 -6.84
CA MET A 35 -8.71 -1.85 -5.75
C MET A 35 -8.55 -0.35 -6.02
N ALA A 36 -8.18 0.03 -7.24
CA ALA A 36 -8.04 1.44 -7.62
C ALA A 36 -9.39 2.18 -7.54
N GLU A 37 -10.45 1.57 -8.06
CA GLU A 37 -11.81 2.12 -7.94
C GLU A 37 -12.24 2.25 -6.47
N THR A 38 -11.95 1.25 -5.64
CA THR A 38 -12.21 1.28 -4.20
C THR A 38 -11.46 2.42 -3.52
N MET A 39 -10.16 2.58 -3.81
CA MET A 39 -9.31 3.65 -3.28
C MET A 39 -9.86 5.04 -3.63
N TYR A 40 -10.21 5.29 -4.90
CA TYR A 40 -10.76 6.57 -5.35
C TYR A 40 -12.16 6.88 -4.80
N ASN A 41 -12.92 5.87 -4.34
CA ASN A 41 -14.20 6.05 -3.67
C ASN A 41 -14.05 6.29 -2.15
N THR A 42 -12.84 6.60 -1.68
CA THR A 42 -12.58 7.04 -0.30
C THR A 42 -12.16 8.50 -0.29
N GLU A 43 -12.47 9.23 0.78
CA GLU A 43 -12.22 10.68 0.86
C GLU A 43 -10.72 11.06 0.83
N ASN A 44 -9.84 10.18 1.31
CA ASN A 44 -8.42 10.48 1.53
C ASN A 44 -7.47 9.31 1.14
N GLY A 45 -7.89 8.43 0.24
CA GLY A 45 -7.10 7.26 -0.17
C GLY A 45 -5.94 7.63 -1.10
N GLY A 46 -4.71 7.62 -0.58
CA GLY A 46 -3.48 7.73 -1.40
C GLY A 46 -2.90 6.39 -1.85
N GLY A 47 -3.31 5.30 -1.19
CA GLY A 47 -2.84 3.93 -1.42
C GLY A 47 -3.84 2.90 -0.90
N LEU A 48 -3.77 1.68 -1.46
CA LEU A 48 -4.52 0.52 -1.01
C LEU A 48 -3.78 -0.79 -1.33
N ALA A 49 -3.56 -1.61 -0.30
CA ALA A 49 -2.98 -2.94 -0.40
C ALA A 49 -4.06 -4.04 -0.43
N ALA A 50 -3.79 -5.15 -1.13
CA ALA A 50 -4.76 -6.23 -1.30
C ALA A 50 -5.33 -6.83 0.01
N PRO A 51 -4.55 -6.97 1.10
CA PRO A 51 -5.09 -7.45 2.38
C PRO A 51 -6.21 -6.56 2.92
N GLN A 52 -6.17 -5.25 2.64
CA GLN A 52 -7.20 -4.30 3.05
C GLN A 52 -8.53 -4.53 2.34
N VAL A 53 -8.57 -5.27 1.23
CA VAL A 53 -9.79 -5.74 0.57
C VAL A 53 -10.01 -7.24 0.72
N GLY A 54 -9.34 -7.84 1.71
CA GLY A 54 -9.48 -9.25 2.07
C GLY A 54 -8.77 -10.23 1.13
N ILE A 55 -7.74 -9.80 0.39
CA ILE A 55 -7.00 -10.63 -0.55
C ILE A 55 -5.54 -10.75 -0.10
N LEU A 56 -5.07 -11.98 0.18
CA LEU A 56 -3.68 -12.24 0.57
C LEU A 56 -2.77 -12.45 -0.65
N LYS A 57 -2.65 -11.42 -1.48
CA LYS A 57 -1.72 -11.35 -2.62
C LYS A 57 -0.90 -10.07 -2.53
N ARG A 58 0.35 -10.11 -2.96
CA ARG A 58 1.25 -8.94 -2.99
C ARG A 58 0.84 -7.97 -4.11
N LEU A 59 -0.25 -7.25 -3.92
CA LEU A 59 -0.77 -6.25 -4.85
C LEU A 59 -0.98 -4.93 -4.11
N VAL A 60 -0.58 -3.83 -4.75
CA VAL A 60 -0.74 -2.47 -4.24
C VAL A 60 -1.21 -1.58 -5.39
N VAL A 61 -2.13 -0.67 -5.08
CA VAL A 61 -2.43 0.49 -5.93
C VAL A 61 -2.19 1.76 -5.14
N LEU A 62 -1.72 2.81 -5.81
CA LEU A 62 -1.55 4.12 -5.19
C LEU A 62 -1.62 5.24 -6.23
N ASP A 63 -2.06 6.41 -5.79
CA ASP A 63 -2.04 7.63 -6.57
C ASP A 63 -1.81 8.83 -5.64
N MET A 64 -0.64 9.45 -5.77
CA MET A 64 -0.23 10.62 -4.99
C MET A 64 -0.28 11.90 -5.83
N GLY A 65 -1.21 11.97 -6.79
CA GLY A 65 -1.39 13.10 -7.71
C GLY A 65 -0.46 13.07 -8.94
N GLN A 66 0.30 11.98 -9.11
CA GLN A 66 1.17 11.75 -10.26
C GLN A 66 0.60 10.70 -11.23
N GLY A 67 -0.60 10.20 -10.94
CA GLY A 67 -1.27 9.16 -11.71
C GLY A 67 -1.24 7.81 -11.01
N LEU A 68 -2.21 6.97 -11.37
CA LEU A 68 -2.39 5.65 -10.80
C LEU A 68 -1.19 4.74 -11.09
N VAL A 69 -0.63 4.19 -10.02
CA VAL A 69 0.41 3.16 -10.07
C VAL A 69 -0.19 1.85 -9.57
N LYS A 70 -0.01 0.78 -10.35
CA LYS A 70 -0.40 -0.60 -10.00
C LYS A 70 0.85 -1.45 -9.86
N LEU A 71 1.05 -2.03 -8.68
CA LEU A 71 2.24 -2.80 -8.35
C LEU A 71 1.87 -4.24 -8.02
N VAL A 72 2.56 -5.16 -8.67
CA VAL A 72 2.53 -6.59 -8.36
C VAL A 72 3.88 -7.01 -7.79
N ASN A 73 3.84 -7.74 -6.69
CA ASN A 73 5.03 -8.16 -5.94
C ASN A 73 6.01 -7.02 -5.59
N PRO A 74 5.55 -5.84 -5.13
CA PRO A 74 6.47 -4.77 -4.80
C PRO A 74 7.40 -5.17 -3.64
N LYS A 75 8.66 -4.74 -3.78
CA LYS A 75 9.70 -4.83 -2.74
C LYS A 75 10.55 -3.57 -2.75
N ILE A 76 10.90 -3.10 -1.57
CA ILE A 76 11.90 -2.03 -1.41
C ILE A 76 13.28 -2.63 -1.66
N ILE A 77 14.04 -2.03 -2.58
CA ILE A 77 15.41 -2.47 -2.92
C ILE A 77 16.48 -1.47 -2.49
N LYS A 78 16.09 -0.24 -2.15
CA LYS A 78 16.99 0.80 -1.63
C LYS A 78 16.21 1.79 -0.76
N GLU A 79 16.83 2.22 0.32
CA GLU A 79 16.33 3.25 1.24
C GLU A 79 17.42 4.28 1.50
N GLU A 80 17.05 5.56 1.57
CA GLU A 80 17.99 6.65 1.86
C GLU A 80 17.34 7.70 2.79
N GLY A 81 18.12 8.15 3.77
CA GLY A 81 17.69 9.18 4.73
C GLY A 81 16.56 8.75 5.67
N THR A 82 16.07 9.69 6.47
CA THR A 82 14.95 9.48 7.39
C THR A 82 14.12 10.75 7.45
N GLN A 83 12.80 10.59 7.54
CA GLN A 83 11.83 11.66 7.72
C GLN A 83 10.84 11.28 8.81
N GLU A 84 10.41 12.27 9.60
CA GLU A 84 9.22 12.13 10.43
C GLU A 84 8.00 12.42 9.57
N VAL A 85 7.01 11.53 9.64
CA VAL A 85 5.81 11.60 8.83
C VAL A 85 4.58 11.39 9.69
N THR A 86 3.45 11.93 9.23
CA THR A 86 2.13 11.56 9.74
C THR A 86 1.49 10.56 8.80
N GLU A 87 1.05 9.43 9.34
CA GLU A 87 0.28 8.41 8.62
C GLU A 87 -1.11 8.23 9.25
N GLY A 88 -2.06 7.90 8.38
CA GLY A 88 -3.34 7.29 8.72
C GLY A 88 -3.57 6.12 7.77
N CYS A 89 -4.63 5.34 7.98
CA CYS A 89 -4.92 4.16 7.17
C CYS A 89 -6.42 4.00 6.95
N LEU A 90 -6.85 3.62 5.74
CA LEU A 90 -8.25 3.35 5.44
C LEU A 90 -8.82 2.18 6.28
N SER A 91 -7.98 1.25 6.70
CA SER A 91 -8.35 0.15 7.60
C SER A 91 -8.42 0.54 9.08
N ILE A 92 -7.94 1.73 9.45
CA ILE A 92 -7.93 2.24 10.82
C ILE A 92 -8.47 3.67 10.82
N PRO A 93 -9.78 3.84 10.57
CA PRO A 93 -10.37 5.16 10.37
C PRO A 93 -10.22 6.02 11.61
N ASN A 94 -10.17 7.34 11.39
CA ASN A 94 -10.08 8.34 12.46
C ASN A 94 -8.84 8.22 13.37
N THR A 95 -7.78 7.55 12.89
CA THR A 95 -6.55 7.36 13.65
C THR A 95 -5.35 7.86 12.85
N TRP A 96 -4.56 8.73 13.47
CA TRP A 96 -3.32 9.24 12.89
C TRP A 96 -2.19 9.17 13.91
N GLY A 97 -0.97 8.96 13.42
CA GLY A 97 0.21 8.92 14.25
C GLY A 97 1.44 9.39 13.52
N LYS A 98 2.39 9.93 14.29
CA LYS A 98 3.74 10.23 13.83
C LYS A 98 4.60 8.97 13.93
N LEU A 99 5.40 8.76 12.90
CA LEU A 99 6.43 7.71 12.85
C LEU A 99 7.56 8.13 11.92
N LYS A 100 8.60 7.30 11.83
CA LYS A 100 9.75 7.53 10.95
C LYS A 100 9.70 6.61 9.74
N ARG A 101 9.93 7.18 8.56
CA ARG A 101 10.10 6.46 7.29
C ARG A 101 11.40 6.90 6.60
N PRO A 102 11.95 6.10 5.67
CA PRO A 102 13.00 6.57 4.79
C PRO A 102 12.55 7.82 4.00
N ALA A 103 13.45 8.77 3.79
CA ALA A 103 13.16 10.00 3.02
C ALA A 103 13.02 9.72 1.52
N LYS A 104 13.67 8.65 1.05
CA LYS A 104 13.66 8.18 -0.33
C LYS A 104 13.70 6.66 -0.37
N VAL A 105 12.91 6.08 -1.27
CA VAL A 105 12.75 4.63 -1.42
C VAL A 105 12.78 4.29 -2.90
N THR A 106 13.51 3.24 -3.28
CA THR A 106 13.42 2.63 -4.60
C THR A 106 12.71 1.28 -4.50
N VAL A 107 11.62 1.13 -5.25
CA VAL A 107 10.76 -0.07 -5.27
C VAL A 107 10.95 -0.79 -6.61
N GLN A 108 11.17 -2.10 -6.55
CA GLN A 108 11.09 -3.00 -7.70
C GLN A 108 9.76 -3.76 -7.63
N ALA A 109 9.05 -3.85 -8.75
CA ALA A 109 7.77 -4.54 -8.86
C ALA A 109 7.56 -5.04 -10.30
N LEU A 110 6.45 -5.75 -10.53
CA LEU A 110 5.88 -5.92 -11.86
C LEU A 110 4.70 -4.95 -12.04
N ASN A 111 4.47 -4.49 -13.26
CA ASN A 111 3.27 -3.74 -13.63
C ASN A 111 2.07 -4.68 -13.90
N GLU A 112 0.92 -4.12 -14.31
CA GLU A 112 -0.29 -4.89 -14.61
C GLU A 112 -0.21 -5.80 -15.85
N ASN A 113 0.85 -5.66 -16.66
CA ASN A 113 1.18 -6.51 -17.78
C ASN A 113 2.22 -7.59 -17.42
N GLY A 114 2.74 -7.58 -16.19
CA GLY A 114 3.78 -8.50 -15.73
C GLY A 114 5.20 -8.07 -16.10
N GLU A 115 5.39 -6.84 -16.56
CA GLU A 115 6.72 -6.30 -16.92
C GLU A 115 7.40 -5.70 -15.69
N GLU A 116 8.71 -5.91 -15.55
CA GLU A 116 9.47 -5.34 -14.46
C GLU A 116 9.54 -3.81 -14.55
N ILE A 117 9.27 -3.16 -13.43
CA ILE A 117 9.39 -1.71 -13.27
C ILE A 117 10.17 -1.37 -12.01
N ILE A 118 10.91 -0.26 -12.06
CA ILE A 118 11.62 0.31 -10.93
C ILE A 118 11.13 1.75 -10.75
N LEU A 119 10.66 2.05 -9.55
CA LEU A 119 10.14 3.37 -9.18
C LEU A 119 10.96 3.93 -8.02
N THR A 120 11.25 5.23 -8.05
CA THR A 120 11.88 5.91 -6.92
C THR A 120 10.96 7.01 -6.44
N GLY A 121 10.59 6.94 -5.15
CA GLY A 121 9.78 7.94 -4.47
C GLY A 121 10.55 8.67 -3.40
N THR A 122 10.16 9.91 -3.13
CA THR A 122 10.65 10.74 -2.01
C THR A 122 9.45 11.28 -1.22
N GLY A 123 9.69 11.77 0.00
CA GLY A 123 8.66 12.43 0.80
C GLY A 123 7.40 11.57 0.99
N ASP A 124 6.23 12.10 0.64
CA ASP A 124 4.95 11.40 0.77
C ASP A 124 4.83 10.15 -0.10
N LEU A 125 5.47 10.10 -1.27
CA LEU A 125 5.47 8.89 -2.11
C LEU A 125 6.33 7.79 -1.49
N ALA A 126 7.48 8.15 -0.91
CA ALA A 126 8.30 7.21 -0.15
C ALA A 126 7.55 6.63 1.06
N LYS A 127 6.85 7.50 1.80
CA LYS A 127 5.95 7.13 2.90
C LYS A 127 4.87 6.14 2.43
N CYS A 128 4.16 6.48 1.35
CA CYS A 128 3.11 5.64 0.78
C CYS A 128 3.63 4.26 0.39
N PHE A 129 4.77 4.18 -0.32
CA PHE A 129 5.38 2.89 -0.65
C PHE A 129 5.68 2.04 0.58
N CYS A 130 6.26 2.63 1.63
CA CYS A 130 6.55 1.89 2.87
C CYS A 130 5.26 1.36 3.51
N HIS A 131 4.24 2.22 3.63
CA HIS A 131 2.96 1.87 4.23
C HIS A 131 2.26 0.72 3.50
N GLU A 132 2.13 0.81 2.18
CA GLU A 132 1.43 -0.20 1.40
C GLU A 132 2.20 -1.52 1.33
N ILE A 133 3.54 -1.48 1.35
CA ILE A 133 4.37 -2.68 1.37
C ILE A 133 4.31 -3.36 2.75
N ASP A 134 4.29 -2.60 3.85
CA ASP A 134 4.10 -3.13 5.21
C ASP A 134 2.81 -3.94 5.35
N HIS A 135 1.71 -3.47 4.75
CA HIS A 135 0.45 -4.21 4.71
C HIS A 135 0.60 -5.60 4.08
N LEU A 136 1.46 -5.76 3.08
CA LEU A 136 1.72 -7.06 2.45
C LEU A 136 2.42 -8.03 3.40
N ASP A 137 3.08 -7.52 4.43
CA ASP A 137 3.82 -8.29 5.43
C ASP A 137 3.09 -8.37 6.78
N GLY A 138 1.85 -7.85 6.85
CA GLY A 138 0.99 -7.89 8.03
C GLY A 138 1.33 -6.84 9.09
N ILE A 139 2.12 -5.83 8.70
CA ILE A 139 2.54 -4.73 9.56
C ILE A 139 1.58 -3.56 9.34
N LEU A 140 1.11 -2.97 10.42
CA LEU A 140 0.25 -1.78 10.41
C LEU A 140 1.05 -0.59 10.92
N PHE A 141 0.74 0.61 10.45
CA PHE A 141 1.45 1.81 10.90
C PHE A 141 1.40 1.97 12.43
N THR A 142 0.33 1.50 13.08
CA THR A 142 0.16 1.50 14.54
C THR A 142 1.24 0.72 15.29
N ASP A 143 1.91 -0.24 14.65
CA ASP A 143 3.04 -0.97 15.23
C ASP A 143 4.31 -0.10 15.30
N LEU A 144 4.35 1.01 14.54
CA LEU A 144 5.50 1.88 14.34
C LEU A 144 5.28 3.30 14.91
N VAL A 145 4.04 3.65 15.30
CA VAL A 145 3.69 4.98 15.82
C VAL A 145 4.49 5.29 17.08
N THR A 146 5.15 6.45 17.08
CA THR A 146 5.85 6.98 18.25
C THR A 146 5.00 7.98 19.03
N GLU A 147 4.08 8.67 18.36
CA GLU A 147 3.17 9.65 18.97
C GLU A 147 1.84 9.65 18.20
N TYR A 148 0.72 9.39 18.87
CA TYR A 148 -0.60 9.53 18.26
C TYR A 148 -1.03 10.99 18.20
N ILE A 149 -1.62 11.39 17.08
CA ILE A 149 -2.18 12.73 16.89
C ILE A 149 -3.60 12.71 17.44
N ARG A 150 -3.88 13.64 18.35
CA ARG A 150 -5.20 13.85 18.95
C ARG A 150 -6.02 14.86 18.16
#